data_AF-A0AAV6WU19-F1
#
_entry.id   AF-A0AAV6WU19-F1
#
_cell.length_a   1.000
_cell.length_b   1.000
_cell.length_c   1.000
_cell.angle_alpha   90.00
_cell.angle_beta   90.00
_cell.angle_gamma   90.00
#
_symmetry.space_group_name_H-M   'P 1'
#
loop_
_entity.id
_entity.type
_entity.pdbx_description
1 polymer ?
#
loop_
_entity_poly.entity_id
_entity_poly.type
_entity_poly.pdbx_seq_one_letter_code
_entity_poly.pdbx_strand_id
1 'polypeptide(L)'
;MSYHLESKKEGSSCNLNASFEILNKYGTQKKRLRDGNKPIQLKLFETRLNSETESNSSSSQVLSADSILRMAKEELNQPNSQKAGKFSNLTSRFGFDSRCDHNHEKLLKLALCLLKAAEKFSHQDYEAAEKLLSSVLLTSHGDDHPIERVVTCFARDLRERIDSEKGKIDLEREVVHVDLDEALVDLKAAIHTCEQKLPFSQIAHFSAVQTILDSVISAKRVHFIDIGIKLWSHWIVMMHALANRKKCPLEQLKITAVCTPKDNIEETGKLLSSFAESMNLPFIFKTLHSEINEVEKDMFELEAGEAVIVYLVSTLTCLSACPKNIEALIKGIKNLNPHLMVVDEVEANINGSDFVNRFHEALFLCSAMFDSLGDCLERDDQCRKIIEEVYFQEIIKYGVMADDDENFMKCCKIDFWREYFARFGIVETELSQPSMHQASLLIRDTPCWRSCTLRMNGKCMLLGWNGTRCVLCLRGSSQNDRISSLF
;
A
#
# COMPACT_ATOMS: atom_id res chain seq x y z
N MET A 1 -45.73 8.12 36.64
CA MET A 1 -45.10 9.09 35.72
C MET A 1 -43.61 8.86 35.76
N SER A 2 -43.04 8.45 34.62
CA SER A 2 -41.63 8.58 34.20
C SER A 2 -41.36 7.50 33.16
N TYR A 3 -41.53 7.85 31.88
CA TYR A 3 -41.02 7.09 30.75
C TYR A 3 -39.67 7.70 30.36
N HIS A 4 -38.58 6.96 30.52
CA HIS A 4 -37.32 7.23 29.85
C HIS A 4 -37.36 6.55 28.47
N LEU A 5 -37.34 7.36 27.41
CA LEU A 5 -37.08 6.96 26.04
C LEU A 5 -35.58 7.15 25.79
N GLU A 6 -34.81 6.06 25.78
CA GLU A 6 -33.50 6.02 25.15
C GLU A 6 -33.68 5.87 23.63
N SER A 7 -33.30 6.92 22.89
CA SER A 7 -33.22 6.89 21.44
C SER A 7 -31.97 6.11 21.01
N LYS A 8 -32.16 4.92 20.41
CA LYS A 8 -31.13 4.25 19.61
C LYS A 8 -30.72 5.16 18.43
N LYS A 9 -29.51 5.71 18.48
CA LYS A 9 -28.79 6.19 17.28
C LYS A 9 -28.14 4.97 16.61
N GLU A 10 -28.87 4.31 15.72
CA GLU A 10 -28.26 3.41 14.75
C GLU A 10 -27.51 4.26 13.70
N GLY A 11 -26.19 4.31 13.83
CA GLY A 11 -25.32 4.81 12.78
C GLY A 11 -25.40 3.85 11.59
N SER A 12 -25.73 4.39 10.42
CA SER A 12 -25.76 3.67 9.14
C SER A 12 -24.36 3.13 8.81
N SER A 13 -24.07 1.89 9.20
CA SER A 13 -22.85 1.19 8.75
C SER A 13 -22.96 0.88 7.26
N CYS A 14 -21.97 1.30 6.47
CA CYS A 14 -21.88 0.95 5.05
C CYS A 14 -21.81 -0.59 4.91
N ASN A 15 -22.73 -1.20 4.15
CA ASN A 15 -22.73 -2.66 3.92
C ASN A 15 -21.63 -3.01 2.91
N LEU A 16 -20.43 -3.29 3.45
CA LEU A 16 -19.24 -3.63 2.68
C LEU A 16 -19.45 -4.84 1.76
N ASN A 17 -20.23 -5.83 2.19
CA ASN A 17 -20.53 -7.00 1.37
C ASN A 17 -21.23 -6.62 0.06
N ALA A 18 -22.15 -5.65 0.11
CA ALA A 18 -22.79 -5.13 -1.09
C ALA A 18 -21.79 -4.41 -2.01
N SER A 19 -20.86 -3.63 -1.44
CA SER A 19 -19.80 -2.95 -2.22
C SER A 19 -18.81 -3.95 -2.85
N PHE A 20 -18.43 -5.01 -2.15
CA PHE A 20 -17.60 -6.10 -2.69
C PHE A 20 -18.32 -6.92 -3.76
N GLU A 21 -19.60 -7.22 -3.58
CA GLU A 21 -20.43 -7.89 -4.59
C GLU A 21 -20.56 -7.05 -5.87
N ILE A 22 -20.68 -5.73 -5.73
CA ILE A 22 -20.69 -4.79 -6.85
C ILE A 22 -19.36 -4.85 -7.59
N LEU A 23 -18.22 -4.75 -6.89
CA LEU A 23 -16.89 -4.84 -7.52
C LEU A 23 -16.73 -6.15 -8.33
N ASN A 24 -17.19 -7.27 -7.79
CA ASN A 24 -17.14 -8.57 -8.49
C ASN A 24 -18.03 -8.61 -9.75
N LYS A 25 -19.21 -7.99 -9.72
CA LYS A 25 -20.10 -7.91 -10.90
C LYS A 25 -19.48 -7.05 -12.02
N TYR A 26 -18.86 -5.93 -11.69
CA TYR A 26 -18.25 -5.06 -12.72
C TYR A 26 -16.89 -5.58 -13.20
N GLY A 27 -16.10 -6.22 -12.34
CA GLY A 27 -14.85 -6.89 -12.73
C GLY A 27 -15.07 -8.02 -13.76
N THR A 28 -16.15 -8.79 -13.62
CA THR A 28 -16.52 -9.83 -14.59
C THR A 28 -17.08 -9.27 -15.92
N GLN A 29 -17.74 -8.12 -15.89
CA GLN A 29 -18.32 -7.48 -17.08
C GLN A 29 -17.25 -6.89 -18.02
N LYS A 30 -16.18 -6.28 -17.48
CA LYS A 30 -15.03 -5.80 -18.28
C LYS A 30 -14.28 -6.94 -18.97
N LYS A 31 -14.20 -8.12 -18.33
CA LYS A 31 -13.56 -9.32 -18.89
C LYS A 31 -14.32 -9.90 -20.09
N ARG A 32 -15.67 -9.86 -20.04
CA ARG A 32 -16.54 -10.28 -21.17
C ARG A 32 -16.46 -9.36 -22.38
N LEU A 33 -16.02 -8.12 -22.21
CA LEU A 33 -15.85 -7.16 -23.31
C LEU A 33 -14.48 -7.28 -23.99
N ARG A 34 -13.47 -7.89 -23.34
CA ARG A 34 -12.13 -8.11 -23.91
C ARG A 34 -11.95 -9.51 -24.53
N ASP A 35 -12.53 -10.55 -23.92
CA ASP A 35 -12.37 -11.92 -24.42
C ASP A 35 -13.67 -12.48 -24.99
N GLY A 36 -13.69 -12.70 -26.31
CA GLY A 36 -14.66 -13.57 -26.96
C GLY A 36 -14.54 -15.00 -26.42
N ASN A 37 -15.50 -15.41 -25.60
CA ASN A 37 -15.76 -16.78 -25.11
C ASN A 37 -14.63 -17.51 -24.37
N LYS A 38 -14.59 -17.31 -23.03
CA LYS A 38 -14.73 -18.36 -21.99
C LYS A 38 -14.76 -17.70 -20.59
N PRO A 39 -15.73 -18.00 -19.72
CA PRO A 39 -15.82 -17.35 -18.41
C PRO A 39 -14.80 -17.94 -17.43
N ILE A 40 -13.81 -17.16 -17.02
CA ILE A 40 -13.09 -17.39 -15.76
C ILE A 40 -13.98 -16.81 -14.66
N GLN A 41 -14.64 -17.68 -13.89
CA GLN A 41 -15.40 -17.28 -12.71
C GLN A 41 -14.43 -16.63 -11.71
N LEU A 42 -14.64 -15.35 -11.39
CA LEU A 42 -14.20 -14.77 -10.13
C LEU A 42 -14.96 -15.52 -9.03
N LYS A 43 -14.35 -16.59 -8.49
CA LYS A 43 -14.86 -17.24 -7.29
C LYS A 43 -14.76 -16.22 -6.16
N LEU A 44 -15.91 -15.68 -5.78
CA LEU A 44 -16.13 -15.19 -4.44
C LEU A 44 -15.66 -16.27 -3.45
N PHE A 45 -15.05 -15.84 -2.36
CA PHE A 45 -14.88 -16.64 -1.16
C PHE A 45 -16.23 -17.25 -0.77
N GLU A 46 -16.51 -18.48 -1.19
CA GLU A 46 -17.45 -19.33 -0.50
C GLU A 46 -16.77 -19.70 0.81
N THR A 47 -17.23 -19.11 1.91
CA THR A 47 -16.93 -19.58 3.27
C THR A 47 -17.41 -21.02 3.37
N ARG A 48 -16.57 -21.97 2.98
CA ARG A 48 -16.75 -23.36 3.41
C ARG A 48 -16.45 -23.37 4.90
N LEU A 49 -17.52 -23.38 5.69
CA LEU A 49 -17.54 -23.99 7.00
C LEU A 49 -17.15 -25.46 6.83
N ASN A 50 -15.86 -25.72 6.68
CA ASN A 50 -15.33 -27.04 6.95
C ASN A 50 -15.22 -27.12 8.46
N SER A 51 -16.12 -27.88 9.06
CA SER A 51 -15.91 -28.43 10.39
C SER A 51 -14.62 -29.24 10.34
N GLU A 52 -13.51 -28.64 10.76
CA GLU A 52 -12.28 -29.39 11.00
C GLU A 52 -12.57 -30.40 12.10
N THR A 53 -12.55 -31.67 11.72
CA THR A 53 -12.32 -32.75 12.66
C THR A 53 -10.88 -32.56 13.14
N GLU A 54 -10.72 -32.23 14.43
CA GLU A 54 -9.45 -32.16 15.12
C GLU A 54 -8.66 -33.46 14.89
N SER A 55 -7.73 -33.40 13.94
CA SER A 55 -6.64 -34.36 13.86
C SER A 55 -5.46 -33.74 14.58
N ASN A 56 -5.24 -34.20 15.81
CA ASN A 56 -4.06 -33.91 16.62
C ASN A 56 -2.79 -34.32 15.86
N SER A 57 -2.24 -33.40 15.06
CA SER A 57 -0.85 -33.40 14.65
C SER A 57 -0.23 -32.13 15.21
N SER A 58 0.83 -32.28 16.00
CA SER A 58 1.53 -31.18 16.67
C SER A 58 2.10 -30.22 15.64
N SER A 59 1.41 -29.12 15.34
CA SER A 59 1.86 -28.14 14.36
C SER A 59 3.05 -27.36 14.92
N SER A 60 4.21 -27.47 14.28
CA SER A 60 5.31 -26.53 14.47
C SER A 60 4.82 -25.15 14.03
N GLN A 61 4.95 -24.15 14.89
CA GLN A 61 4.57 -22.79 14.57
C GLN A 61 5.52 -22.24 13.49
N VAL A 62 5.02 -22.06 12.26
CA VAL A 62 5.80 -21.46 11.16
C VAL A 62 6.08 -20.00 11.49
N LEU A 63 7.36 -19.62 11.51
CA LEU A 63 7.79 -18.26 11.82
C LEU A 63 7.65 -17.34 10.61
N SER A 64 7.09 -16.14 10.79
CA SER A 64 7.03 -15.15 9.71
C SER A 64 8.43 -14.63 9.31
N ALA A 65 8.59 -14.16 8.08
CA ALA A 65 9.83 -13.52 7.63
C ALA A 65 10.19 -12.31 8.49
N ASP A 66 9.20 -11.50 8.87
CA ASP A 66 9.40 -10.40 9.81
C ASP A 66 10.00 -10.88 11.14
N SER A 67 9.48 -11.97 11.71
CA SER A 67 9.98 -12.53 12.98
C SER A 67 11.43 -13.02 12.85
N ILE A 68 11.74 -13.74 11.76
CA ILE A 68 13.10 -14.23 11.49
C ILE A 68 14.07 -13.06 11.32
N LEU A 69 13.65 -12.00 10.62
CA LEU A 69 14.47 -10.82 10.40
C LEU A 69 14.71 -10.03 11.70
N ARG A 70 13.71 -9.92 12.58
CA ARG A 70 13.88 -9.33 13.93
C ARG A 70 14.90 -10.12 14.74
N MET A 71 14.82 -11.45 14.75
CA MET A 71 15.79 -12.31 15.42
C MET A 71 17.21 -12.11 14.85
N ALA A 72 17.34 -12.06 13.52
CA ALA A 72 18.62 -11.84 12.85
C ALA A 72 19.23 -10.49 13.24
N LYS A 73 18.41 -9.42 13.25
CA LYS A 73 18.86 -8.09 13.65
C LYS A 73 19.25 -8.02 15.12
N GLU A 74 18.54 -8.71 16.01
CA GLU A 74 18.93 -8.79 17.42
C GLU A 74 20.28 -9.50 17.57
N GLU A 75 20.48 -10.64 16.90
CA GLU A 75 21.73 -11.39 16.95
C GLU A 75 22.92 -10.58 16.38
N LEU A 76 22.70 -9.82 15.30
CA LEU A 76 23.71 -8.94 14.71
C LEU A 76 24.23 -7.90 15.72
N ASN A 77 23.33 -7.36 16.54
CA ASN A 77 23.62 -6.34 17.55
C ASN A 77 24.21 -6.90 18.85
N GLN A 78 24.30 -8.23 19.02
CA GLN A 78 24.86 -8.81 20.25
C GLN A 78 26.40 -8.63 20.33
N PRO A 79 26.94 -8.25 21.50
CA PRO A 79 28.38 -8.14 21.69
C PRO A 79 29.07 -9.50 21.47
N ASN A 80 30.30 -9.48 20.96
CA ASN A 80 31.06 -10.69 20.58
C ASN A 80 31.17 -11.76 21.69
N SER A 81 31.05 -11.38 22.97
CA SER A 81 31.05 -12.30 24.12
C SER A 81 29.75 -13.11 24.29
N GLN A 82 28.66 -12.73 23.61
CA GLN A 82 27.33 -13.35 23.72
C GLN A 82 26.82 -13.96 22.40
N LYS A 83 27.57 -13.86 21.29
CA LYS A 83 27.21 -14.39 19.95
C LYS A 83 26.96 -15.90 19.86
N ALA A 84 26.99 -16.62 20.96
CA ALA A 84 26.61 -18.04 21.07
C ALA A 84 25.14 -18.22 21.53
N GLY A 85 24.23 -17.35 21.09
CA GLY A 85 22.80 -17.55 21.30
C GLY A 85 22.31 -18.69 20.41
N LYS A 86 22.14 -19.91 20.97
CA LYS A 86 21.44 -20.99 20.25
C LYS A 86 20.10 -20.45 19.74
N PHE A 87 19.71 -20.78 18.51
CA PHE A 87 18.42 -20.40 17.90
C PHE A 87 17.24 -20.55 18.87
N SER A 88 17.24 -21.62 19.67
CA SER A 88 16.27 -21.90 20.74
C SER A 88 16.11 -20.78 21.78
N ASN A 89 17.19 -20.05 22.09
CA ASN A 89 17.17 -18.94 23.03
C ASN A 89 16.50 -17.72 22.40
N LEU A 90 16.76 -17.45 21.10
CA LEU A 90 16.11 -16.36 20.39
C LEU A 90 14.60 -16.65 20.25
N THR A 91 14.21 -17.83 19.79
CA THR A 91 12.79 -18.18 19.67
C THR A 91 12.03 -18.03 21.00
N SER A 92 12.64 -18.46 22.11
CA SER A 92 12.05 -18.28 23.45
C SER A 92 11.84 -16.82 23.85
N ARG A 93 12.75 -15.90 23.47
CA ARG A 93 12.62 -14.46 23.76
C ARG A 93 11.48 -13.81 22.99
N PHE A 94 11.23 -14.30 21.78
CA PHE A 94 10.12 -13.85 20.93
C PHE A 94 8.82 -14.63 21.21
N GLY A 95 8.79 -15.49 22.23
CA GLY A 95 7.58 -16.21 22.66
C GLY A 95 7.18 -17.39 21.78
N PHE A 96 8.10 -17.91 20.97
CA PHE A 96 7.89 -19.06 20.10
C PHE A 96 8.34 -20.37 20.76
N ASP A 97 7.63 -21.47 20.50
CA ASP A 97 8.01 -22.79 21.03
C ASP A 97 9.38 -23.22 20.48
N SER A 98 10.23 -23.72 21.38
CA SER A 98 11.65 -23.97 21.15
C SER A 98 11.98 -25.25 20.37
N ARG A 99 10.99 -25.85 19.68
CA ARG A 99 11.21 -27.03 18.84
C ARG A 99 12.03 -26.63 17.61
N CYS A 100 13.34 -26.76 17.78
CA CYS A 100 14.38 -26.43 16.81
C CYS A 100 14.21 -27.29 15.54
N ASP A 101 13.52 -26.74 14.55
CA ASP A 101 13.53 -27.31 13.20
C ASP A 101 14.77 -26.76 12.47
N HIS A 102 15.59 -27.65 11.93
CA HIS A 102 16.81 -27.34 11.18
C HIS A 102 16.54 -26.34 10.05
N ASN A 103 15.32 -26.34 9.51
CA ASN A 103 14.89 -25.40 8.49
C ASN A 103 14.89 -23.95 9.00
N HIS A 104 14.38 -23.67 10.20
CA HIS A 104 14.29 -22.30 10.71
C HIS A 104 15.67 -21.71 11.06
N GLU A 105 16.62 -22.54 11.49
CA GLU A 105 18.00 -22.12 11.70
C GLU A 105 18.69 -21.75 10.37
N LYS A 106 18.43 -22.51 9.29
CA LYS A 106 18.85 -22.16 7.93
C LYS A 106 18.29 -20.79 7.52
N LEU A 107 17.00 -20.56 7.73
CA LEU A 107 16.34 -19.28 7.40
C LEU A 107 16.95 -18.09 8.16
N LEU A 108 17.21 -18.26 9.46
CA LEU A 108 17.88 -17.22 10.26
C LEU A 108 19.28 -16.91 9.72
N LYS A 109 20.04 -17.95 9.37
CA LYS A 109 21.39 -17.80 8.81
C LYS A 109 21.37 -17.03 7.48
N LEU A 110 20.40 -17.28 6.61
CA LEU A 110 20.23 -16.52 5.37
C LEU A 110 20.02 -15.02 5.64
N ALA A 111 19.10 -14.69 6.55
CA ALA A 111 18.83 -13.30 6.94
C ALA A 111 20.08 -12.63 7.53
N LEU A 112 20.80 -13.31 8.43
CA LEU A 112 22.05 -12.82 9.01
C LEU A 112 23.15 -12.57 7.99
N CYS A 113 23.31 -13.49 7.03
CA CYS A 113 24.30 -13.32 5.96
C CYS A 113 24.01 -12.07 5.13
N LEU A 114 22.73 -11.83 4.79
CA LEU A 114 22.33 -10.64 4.03
C LEU A 114 22.58 -9.35 4.83
N LEU A 115 22.16 -9.29 6.10
CA LEU A 115 22.37 -8.10 6.94
C LEU A 115 23.87 -7.77 7.08
N LYS A 116 24.71 -8.79 7.32
CA LYS A 116 26.18 -8.62 7.36
C LYS A 116 26.74 -8.18 6.00
N ALA A 117 26.20 -8.69 4.89
CA ALA A 117 26.64 -8.28 3.57
C ALA A 117 26.37 -6.78 3.32
N ALA A 118 25.23 -6.27 3.77
CA ALA A 118 24.90 -4.84 3.70
C ALA A 118 25.85 -3.99 4.55
N GLU A 119 26.21 -4.43 5.77
CA GLU A 119 27.24 -3.75 6.57
C GLU A 119 28.60 -3.74 5.87
N LYS A 120 29.02 -4.88 5.30
CA LYS A 120 30.29 -4.99 4.58
C LYS A 120 30.32 -4.10 3.34
N PHE A 121 29.23 -4.07 2.58
CA PHE A 121 29.06 -3.16 1.46
C PHE A 121 29.23 -1.69 1.89
N SER A 122 28.56 -1.27 2.98
CA SER A 122 28.65 0.10 3.48
C SER A 122 30.07 0.51 3.91
N HIS A 123 30.91 -0.46 4.28
CA HIS A 123 32.32 -0.24 4.61
C HIS A 123 33.26 -0.45 3.41
N GLN A 124 32.72 -0.57 2.20
CA GLN A 124 33.46 -0.83 0.96
C GLN A 124 34.26 -2.15 0.96
N ASP A 125 33.95 -3.07 1.88
CA ASP A 125 34.51 -4.43 1.94
C ASP A 125 33.73 -5.34 0.99
N TYR A 126 33.83 -5.04 -0.31
CA TYR A 126 33.05 -5.69 -1.35
C TYR A 126 33.37 -7.19 -1.49
N GLU A 127 34.61 -7.61 -1.21
CA GLU A 127 34.99 -9.03 -1.26
C GLU A 127 34.30 -9.84 -0.16
N ALA A 128 34.26 -9.33 1.08
CA ALA A 128 33.53 -10.00 2.15
C ALA A 128 32.01 -9.99 1.91
N ALA A 129 31.47 -8.88 1.41
CA ALA A 129 30.06 -8.78 1.03
C ALA A 129 29.70 -9.83 -0.03
N GLU A 130 30.49 -9.94 -1.11
CA GLU A 130 30.28 -10.92 -2.18
C GLU A 130 30.27 -12.37 -1.66
N LYS A 131 31.20 -12.74 -0.76
CA LYS A 131 31.25 -14.08 -0.17
C LYS A 131 29.97 -14.41 0.62
N LEU A 132 29.48 -13.44 1.39
CA LEU A 132 28.22 -13.58 2.14
C LEU A 132 27.02 -13.71 1.20
N LEU A 133 26.96 -12.88 0.15
CA LEU A 133 25.89 -12.92 -0.85
C LEU A 133 25.87 -14.24 -1.63
N SER A 134 27.04 -14.75 -2.04
CA SER A 134 27.14 -16.06 -2.69
C SER A 134 26.61 -17.18 -1.78
N SER A 135 26.85 -17.11 -0.47
CA SER A 135 26.27 -18.07 0.47
C SER A 135 24.74 -18.00 0.50
N VAL A 136 24.14 -16.82 0.41
CA VAL A 136 22.68 -16.66 0.37
C VAL A 136 22.12 -17.26 -0.92
N LEU A 137 22.68 -16.89 -2.06
CA LEU A 137 22.20 -17.29 -3.39
C LEU A 137 22.36 -18.80 -3.67
N LEU A 138 23.38 -19.46 -3.07
CA LEU A 138 23.58 -20.91 -3.20
C LEU A 138 22.72 -21.74 -2.24
N THR A 139 22.27 -21.15 -1.13
CA THR A 139 21.55 -21.87 -0.06
C THR A 139 20.02 -21.68 -0.15
N SER A 140 19.58 -20.57 -0.74
CA SER A 140 18.17 -20.31 -1.01
C SER A 140 17.69 -21.14 -2.20
N HIS A 141 16.55 -21.81 -2.05
CA HIS A 141 15.88 -22.50 -3.17
C HIS A 141 14.77 -21.65 -3.80
N GLY A 142 14.63 -20.39 -3.36
CA GLY A 142 13.79 -19.39 -4.03
C GLY A 142 12.28 -19.53 -3.86
N ASP A 143 11.75 -20.65 -3.37
CA ASP A 143 10.31 -20.93 -3.43
C ASP A 143 9.63 -21.37 -2.11
N ASP A 144 10.39 -21.66 -1.05
CA ASP A 144 9.84 -22.35 0.13
C ASP A 144 9.26 -21.42 1.21
N HIS A 145 9.95 -20.32 1.54
CA HIS A 145 9.57 -19.44 2.64
C HIS A 145 9.64 -17.95 2.23
N PRO A 146 8.72 -17.07 2.69
CA PRO A 146 8.77 -15.63 2.41
C PRO A 146 10.15 -14.99 2.65
N ILE A 147 10.84 -15.38 3.73
CA ILE A 147 12.20 -14.89 4.02
C ILE A 147 13.22 -15.33 2.97
N GLU A 148 13.16 -16.56 2.44
CA GLU A 148 14.11 -17.00 1.40
C GLU A 148 13.95 -16.15 0.13
N ARG A 149 12.70 -15.83 -0.24
CA ARG A 149 12.42 -15.01 -1.43
C ARG A 149 12.93 -13.59 -1.27
N VAL A 150 12.54 -12.91 -0.19
CA VAL A 150 12.95 -11.51 0.03
C VAL A 150 14.48 -11.38 0.17
N VAL A 151 15.15 -12.28 0.90
CA VAL A 151 16.62 -12.20 1.03
C VAL A 151 17.32 -12.49 -0.29
N THR A 152 16.75 -13.36 -1.14
CA THR A 152 17.28 -13.64 -2.47
C THR A 152 17.17 -12.42 -3.38
N CYS A 153 16.03 -11.74 -3.38
CA CYS A 153 15.85 -10.50 -4.15
C CYS A 153 16.90 -9.44 -3.75
N PHE A 154 17.00 -9.13 -2.46
CA PHE A 154 17.98 -8.16 -1.96
C PHE A 154 19.42 -8.60 -2.22
N ALA A 155 19.72 -9.89 -2.12
CA ALA A 155 21.07 -10.41 -2.39
C ALA A 155 21.48 -10.24 -3.85
N ARG A 156 20.55 -10.45 -4.79
CA ARG A 156 20.77 -10.23 -6.22
C ARG A 156 21.04 -8.75 -6.50
N ASP A 157 20.17 -7.87 -6.03
CA ASP A 157 20.30 -6.44 -6.33
C ASP A 157 21.55 -5.82 -5.65
N LEU A 158 21.91 -6.25 -4.43
CA LEU A 158 23.15 -5.80 -3.78
C LEU A 158 24.40 -6.31 -4.52
N ARG A 159 24.33 -7.52 -5.10
CA ARG A 159 25.42 -8.06 -5.92
C ARG A 159 25.60 -7.24 -7.20
N GLU A 160 24.51 -6.93 -7.88
CA GLU A 160 24.53 -6.07 -9.06
C GLU A 160 25.12 -4.69 -8.74
N ARG A 161 24.74 -4.11 -7.60
CA ARG A 161 25.33 -2.84 -7.14
C ARG A 161 26.83 -2.95 -6.90
N ILE A 162 27.30 -4.01 -6.24
CA ILE A 162 28.75 -4.24 -6.04
C ILE A 162 29.48 -4.37 -7.38
N ASP A 163 28.91 -5.07 -8.35
CA ASP A 163 29.53 -5.23 -9.67
C ASP A 163 29.63 -3.87 -10.39
N SER A 164 28.61 -3.02 -10.28
CA SER A 164 28.63 -1.63 -10.76
C SER A 164 29.72 -0.79 -10.08
N GLU A 165 29.84 -0.84 -8.74
CA GLU A 165 30.88 -0.14 -7.96
C GLU A 165 32.31 -0.60 -8.32
N LYS A 166 32.46 -1.86 -8.72
CA LYS A 166 33.72 -2.42 -9.21
C LYS A 166 34.01 -2.09 -10.68
N GLY A 167 33.14 -1.34 -11.35
CA GLY A 167 33.25 -1.02 -12.77
C GLY A 167 33.05 -2.22 -13.69
N LYS A 168 32.43 -3.31 -13.20
CA LYS A 168 32.03 -4.44 -14.05
C LYS A 168 30.70 -4.09 -14.71
N ILE A 169 30.78 -3.53 -15.92
CA ILE A 169 29.59 -3.30 -16.74
C ILE A 169 29.23 -4.62 -17.40
N ASP A 170 28.07 -5.17 -17.05
CA ASP A 170 27.50 -6.31 -17.75
C ASP A 170 26.91 -5.82 -19.09
N LEU A 171 27.74 -5.82 -20.13
CA LEU A 171 27.37 -5.45 -21.51
C LEU A 171 26.47 -6.51 -22.18
N GLU A 172 26.23 -7.66 -21.53
CA GLU A 172 25.48 -8.79 -22.08
C GLU A 172 24.03 -8.89 -21.59
N ARG A 173 23.48 -7.86 -20.92
CA ARG A 173 22.03 -7.82 -20.69
C ARG A 173 21.31 -7.79 -22.04
N GLU A 174 20.81 -8.96 -22.48
CA GLU A 174 19.84 -9.06 -23.56
C GLU A 174 18.70 -8.10 -23.26
N VAL A 175 18.64 -7.02 -24.02
CA VAL A 175 17.46 -6.16 -24.06
C VAL A 175 16.38 -7.00 -24.73
N VAL A 176 15.63 -7.73 -23.92
CA VAL A 176 14.42 -8.38 -24.39
C VAL A 176 13.52 -7.26 -24.90
N HIS A 177 13.28 -7.24 -26.21
CA HIS A 177 12.29 -6.37 -26.82
C HIS A 177 10.91 -6.83 -26.35
N VAL A 178 10.51 -6.35 -25.18
CA VAL A 178 9.15 -6.49 -24.66
C VAL A 178 8.33 -5.38 -25.31
N ASP A 179 7.15 -5.71 -25.82
CA ASP A 179 6.15 -4.68 -26.14
C ASP A 179 5.77 -4.00 -24.82
N LEU A 180 6.33 -2.81 -24.61
CA LEU A 180 6.21 -2.07 -23.35
C LEU A 180 4.75 -1.69 -23.07
N ASP A 181 3.93 -1.50 -24.10
CA ASP A 181 2.54 -1.07 -23.94
C ASP A 181 1.66 -2.27 -23.55
N GLU A 182 1.84 -3.43 -24.17
CA GLU A 182 1.13 -4.66 -23.80
C GLU A 182 1.53 -5.14 -22.39
N ALA A 183 2.83 -5.18 -22.10
CA ALA A 183 3.34 -5.57 -20.78
C ALA A 183 2.88 -4.60 -19.67
N LEU A 184 2.76 -3.30 -19.96
CA LEU A 184 2.25 -2.31 -19.02
C LEU A 184 0.75 -2.48 -18.77
N VAL A 185 -0.05 -2.84 -19.78
CA VAL A 185 -1.49 -3.12 -19.61
C VAL A 185 -1.70 -4.34 -18.73
N ASP A 186 -0.97 -5.43 -18.98
CA ASP A 186 -1.04 -6.65 -18.18
C ASP A 186 -0.54 -6.45 -16.76
N LEU A 187 0.53 -5.66 -16.58
CA LEU A 187 1.04 -5.26 -15.28
C LEU A 187 0.01 -4.41 -14.50
N LYS A 188 -0.60 -3.40 -15.13
CA LYS A 188 -1.65 -2.58 -14.50
C LYS A 188 -2.86 -3.44 -14.08
N ALA A 189 -3.29 -4.38 -14.93
CA ALA A 189 -4.40 -5.28 -14.61
C ALA A 189 -4.05 -6.26 -13.47
N ALA A 190 -2.81 -6.76 -13.44
CA ALA A 190 -2.32 -7.60 -12.38
C ALA A 190 -2.23 -6.85 -11.05
N ILE A 191 -1.58 -5.67 -11.01
CA ILE A 191 -1.48 -4.81 -9.83
C ILE A 191 -2.88 -4.53 -9.26
N HIS A 192 -3.84 -4.16 -10.11
CA HIS A 192 -5.23 -3.94 -9.71
C HIS A 192 -5.85 -5.18 -9.07
N THR A 193 -5.61 -6.36 -9.63
CA THR A 193 -6.11 -7.62 -9.06
C THR A 193 -5.46 -7.91 -7.72
N CYS A 194 -4.17 -7.60 -7.57
CA CYS A 194 -3.47 -7.76 -6.31
C CYS A 194 -4.04 -6.83 -5.22
N GLU A 195 -4.31 -5.57 -5.55
CA GLU A 195 -4.84 -4.58 -4.61
C GLU A 195 -6.27 -4.92 -4.15
N GLN A 196 -6.99 -5.77 -4.88
CA GLN A 196 -8.27 -6.32 -4.43
C GLN A 196 -8.13 -7.47 -3.43
N LYS A 197 -7.02 -8.23 -3.50
CA LYS A 197 -6.77 -9.40 -2.66
C LYS A 197 -5.98 -9.06 -1.39
N LEU A 198 -5.20 -7.99 -1.42
CA LEU A 198 -4.31 -7.61 -0.34
C LEU A 198 -4.99 -6.69 0.69
N PRO A 199 -4.64 -6.82 1.98
CA PRO A 199 -5.26 -6.05 3.05
C PRO A 199 -4.97 -4.56 2.96
N PHE A 200 -3.77 -4.20 2.52
CA PHE A 200 -3.26 -2.83 2.64
C PHE A 200 -4.10 -1.80 1.88
N SER A 201 -4.24 -2.02 0.58
CA SER A 201 -5.06 -1.22 -0.32
C SER A 201 -6.53 -1.22 0.08
N GLN A 202 -7.09 -2.38 0.42
CA GLN A 202 -8.51 -2.49 0.79
C GLN A 202 -8.82 -1.72 2.08
N ILE A 203 -8.05 -1.95 3.15
CA ILE A 203 -8.28 -1.31 4.44
C ILE A 203 -8.07 0.20 4.33
N ALA A 204 -7.00 0.65 3.65
CA ALA A 204 -6.76 2.07 3.41
C ALA A 204 -7.92 2.70 2.62
N HIS A 205 -8.35 2.05 1.54
CA HIS A 205 -9.43 2.53 0.70
C HIS A 205 -10.77 2.66 1.44
N PHE A 206 -11.21 1.62 2.16
CA PHE A 206 -12.48 1.69 2.89
C PHE A 206 -12.44 2.69 4.05
N SER A 207 -11.29 2.83 4.71
CA SER A 207 -11.09 3.86 5.73
C SER A 207 -11.16 5.27 5.14
N ALA A 208 -10.60 5.47 3.95
CA ALA A 208 -10.70 6.72 3.22
C ALA A 208 -12.14 7.02 2.79
N VAL A 209 -12.86 6.03 2.24
CA VAL A 209 -14.28 6.14 1.88
C VAL A 209 -15.10 6.59 3.08
N GLN A 210 -14.98 5.92 4.21
CA GLN A 210 -15.72 6.30 5.42
C GLN A 210 -15.37 7.72 5.89
N THR A 211 -14.08 8.09 5.86
CA THR A 211 -13.62 9.43 6.24
C THR A 211 -14.20 10.51 5.34
N ILE A 212 -14.25 10.25 4.04
CA ILE A 212 -14.82 11.14 3.05
C ILE A 212 -16.32 11.30 3.29
N LEU A 213 -17.06 10.20 3.45
CA LEU A 213 -18.51 10.21 3.72
C LEU A 213 -18.85 11.06 4.94
N ASP A 214 -18.07 10.92 6.02
CA ASP A 214 -18.26 11.69 7.25
C ASP A 214 -17.99 13.19 7.01
N SER A 215 -17.01 13.52 6.18
CA SER A 215 -16.66 14.92 5.87
C SER A 215 -17.68 15.63 4.97
N VAL A 216 -18.36 14.89 4.08
CA VAL A 216 -19.30 15.47 3.11
C VAL A 216 -20.76 15.24 3.48
N ILE A 217 -21.06 14.88 4.72
CA ILE A 217 -22.41 14.46 5.17
C ILE A 217 -23.53 15.47 4.85
N SER A 218 -23.23 16.76 4.85
CA SER A 218 -24.16 17.86 4.53
C SER A 218 -23.93 18.48 3.15
N ALA A 219 -22.92 18.03 2.40
CA ALA A 219 -22.63 18.56 1.08
C ALA A 219 -23.58 17.96 0.04
N LYS A 220 -24.13 18.83 -0.81
CA LYS A 220 -25.01 18.50 -1.94
C LYS A 220 -24.25 18.37 -3.25
N ARG A 221 -23.14 19.09 -3.38
CA ARG A 221 -22.24 19.06 -4.54
C ARG A 221 -20.88 18.61 -4.05
N VAL A 222 -20.37 17.50 -4.58
CA VAL A 222 -19.06 16.95 -4.19
C VAL A 222 -18.20 16.83 -5.44
N HIS A 223 -16.98 17.32 -5.37
CA HIS A 223 -16.01 17.25 -6.45
C HIS A 223 -14.77 16.50 -5.97
N PHE A 224 -14.57 15.29 -6.49
CA PHE A 224 -13.36 14.51 -6.26
C PHE A 224 -12.30 14.84 -7.29
N ILE A 225 -11.09 15.06 -6.82
CA ILE A 225 -9.90 15.25 -7.64
C ILE A 225 -8.96 14.09 -7.32
N ASP A 226 -8.85 13.15 -8.26
CA ASP A 226 -8.00 11.95 -8.18
C ASP A 226 -6.65 12.27 -8.81
N ILE A 227 -5.60 12.31 -8.00
CA ILE A 227 -4.28 12.70 -8.46
C ILE A 227 -3.38 11.46 -8.54
N GLY A 228 -3.11 11.03 -9.76
CA GLY A 228 -2.24 9.89 -10.07
C GLY A 228 -3.01 8.58 -10.29
N ILE A 229 -4.08 8.61 -11.10
CA ILE A 229 -5.04 7.52 -11.34
C ILE A 229 -4.41 6.13 -11.30
N LYS A 230 -4.82 5.33 -10.31
CA LYS A 230 -4.45 3.91 -10.28
C LYS A 230 -5.66 2.99 -10.37
N LEU A 231 -6.81 3.33 -9.76
CA LEU A 231 -7.87 2.32 -9.51
C LEU A 231 -9.30 2.87 -9.56
N TRP A 232 -10.00 2.58 -10.65
CA TRP A 232 -11.43 2.91 -10.83
C TRP A 232 -12.36 2.17 -9.88
N SER A 233 -11.94 1.02 -9.34
CA SER A 233 -12.70 0.28 -8.31
C SER A 233 -12.97 1.14 -7.08
N HIS A 234 -12.04 2.03 -6.73
CA HIS A 234 -12.21 2.93 -5.59
C HIS A 234 -13.37 3.91 -5.80
N TRP A 235 -13.55 4.39 -7.02
CA TRP A 235 -14.65 5.29 -7.38
C TRP A 235 -16.00 4.58 -7.30
N ILE A 236 -16.10 3.32 -7.75
CA ILE A 236 -17.33 2.53 -7.68
C ILE A 236 -17.82 2.39 -6.23
N VAL A 237 -16.94 2.00 -5.30
CA VAL A 237 -17.29 1.86 -3.88
C VAL A 237 -17.75 3.20 -3.29
N MET A 238 -17.02 4.28 -3.60
CA MET A 238 -17.35 5.63 -3.13
C MET A 238 -18.71 6.10 -3.66
N MET A 239 -18.94 5.97 -4.97
CA MET A 239 -20.18 6.36 -5.64
C MET A 239 -21.37 5.62 -5.06
N HIS A 240 -21.23 4.31 -4.84
CA HIS A 240 -22.26 3.51 -4.20
C HIS A 240 -22.56 3.99 -2.78
N ALA A 241 -21.53 4.27 -1.97
CA ALA A 241 -21.74 4.75 -0.61
C ALA A 241 -22.39 6.14 -0.56
N LEU A 242 -22.01 7.04 -1.48
CA LEU A 242 -22.58 8.38 -1.60
C LEU A 242 -24.03 8.37 -2.09
N ALA A 243 -24.36 7.52 -3.07
CA ALA A 243 -25.72 7.39 -3.60
C ALA A 243 -26.73 6.93 -2.53
N ASN A 244 -26.27 6.16 -1.55
CA ASN A 244 -27.10 5.64 -0.46
C ASN A 244 -27.31 6.64 0.70
N ARG A 245 -26.88 7.90 0.58
CA ARG A 245 -27.07 8.94 1.61
C ARG A 245 -28.54 9.37 1.72
N LYS A 246 -29.23 8.87 2.75
CA LYS A 246 -30.67 9.18 2.98
C LYS A 246 -30.97 10.63 3.37
N LYS A 247 -30.08 11.29 4.13
CA LYS A 247 -30.37 12.60 4.75
C LYS A 247 -30.10 13.81 3.86
N CYS A 248 -29.17 13.66 2.92
CA CYS A 248 -28.74 14.75 2.04
C CYS A 248 -28.35 14.13 0.69
N PRO A 249 -29.32 13.93 -0.22
CA PRO A 249 -29.06 13.46 -1.57
C PRO A 249 -28.10 14.39 -2.31
N LEU A 250 -27.29 13.83 -3.19
CA LEU A 250 -26.38 14.60 -4.03
C LEU A 250 -27.16 15.26 -5.18
N GLU A 251 -26.92 16.56 -5.36
CA GLU A 251 -27.32 17.32 -6.54
C GLU A 251 -26.27 17.18 -7.66
N GLN A 252 -25.01 16.95 -7.30
CA GLN A 252 -23.92 16.72 -8.24
C GLN A 252 -22.78 15.94 -7.59
N LEU A 253 -22.29 14.92 -8.28
CA LEU A 253 -21.01 14.28 -8.06
C LEU A 253 -20.11 14.53 -9.28
N LYS A 254 -18.99 15.22 -9.08
CA LYS A 254 -17.97 15.44 -10.11
C LYS A 254 -16.71 14.66 -9.73
N ILE A 255 -16.12 13.95 -10.69
CA ILE A 255 -14.80 13.32 -10.53
C ILE A 255 -13.90 13.85 -11.64
N THR A 256 -12.82 14.54 -11.25
CA THR A 256 -11.74 14.93 -12.15
C THR A 256 -10.55 14.04 -11.89
N ALA A 257 -10.14 13.30 -12.92
CA ALA A 257 -9.03 12.37 -12.85
C ALA A 257 -7.80 13.01 -13.53
N VAL A 258 -6.72 13.20 -12.78
CA VAL A 258 -5.46 13.77 -13.26
C VAL A 258 -4.56 12.63 -13.74
N CYS A 259 -4.27 12.62 -15.04
CA CYS A 259 -3.51 11.56 -15.70
C CYS A 259 -2.42 12.12 -16.58
N THR A 260 -1.46 11.26 -16.89
CA THR A 260 -0.48 11.54 -17.91
C THR A 260 -1.11 11.41 -19.30
N PRO A 261 -0.54 12.02 -20.34
CA PRO A 261 -1.01 11.84 -21.73
C PRO A 261 -1.00 10.38 -22.21
N LYS A 262 -0.26 9.49 -21.52
CA LYS A 262 -0.16 8.06 -21.85
C LYS A 262 -1.30 7.22 -21.26
N ASP A 263 -2.08 7.76 -20.32
CA ASP A 263 -3.13 7.00 -19.66
C ASP A 263 -4.43 7.01 -20.48
N ASN A 264 -4.86 5.82 -20.91
CA ASN A 264 -6.16 5.64 -21.55
C ASN A 264 -7.26 5.47 -20.47
N ILE A 265 -7.96 6.55 -20.16
CA ILE A 265 -9.00 6.57 -19.12
C ILE A 265 -10.42 6.79 -19.66
N GLU A 266 -10.60 6.82 -20.97
CA GLU A 266 -11.91 7.03 -21.60
C GLU A 266 -12.87 5.88 -21.26
N GLU A 267 -12.39 4.63 -21.33
CA GLU A 267 -13.16 3.45 -20.92
C GLU A 267 -13.60 3.52 -19.45
N THR A 268 -12.70 3.99 -18.58
CA THR A 268 -12.99 4.19 -17.16
C THR A 268 -14.08 5.22 -16.96
N GLY A 269 -13.99 6.37 -17.65
CA GLY A 269 -15.03 7.40 -17.59
C GLY A 269 -16.40 6.89 -18.03
N LYS A 270 -16.47 6.17 -19.15
CA LYS A 270 -17.72 5.54 -19.63
C LYS A 270 -18.30 4.56 -18.59
N LEU A 271 -17.45 3.72 -18.00
CA LEU A 271 -17.86 2.77 -16.97
C LEU A 271 -18.44 3.46 -15.74
N LEU A 272 -17.78 4.51 -15.24
CA LEU A 272 -18.26 5.27 -14.09
C LEU A 272 -19.58 5.99 -14.39
N SER A 273 -19.72 6.58 -15.60
CA SER A 273 -20.96 7.21 -16.02
C SER A 273 -22.13 6.22 -16.08
N SER A 274 -21.94 5.06 -16.71
CA SER A 274 -22.98 4.01 -16.74
C SER A 274 -23.32 3.49 -15.34
N PHE A 275 -22.34 3.41 -14.43
CA PHE A 275 -22.58 3.04 -13.04
C PHE A 275 -23.41 4.09 -12.30
N ALA A 276 -23.09 5.38 -12.46
CA ALA A 276 -23.87 6.48 -11.90
C ALA A 276 -25.33 6.47 -12.37
N GLU A 277 -25.55 6.29 -13.68
CA GLU A 277 -26.89 6.19 -14.28
C GLU A 277 -27.71 5.07 -13.65
N SER A 278 -27.09 3.90 -13.42
CA SER A 278 -27.76 2.75 -12.79
C SER A 278 -28.25 3.01 -11.36
N MET A 279 -27.70 4.01 -10.69
CA MET A 279 -28.08 4.43 -9.35
C MET A 279 -28.83 5.78 -9.33
N ASN A 280 -29.18 6.34 -10.48
CA ASN A 280 -29.76 7.69 -10.63
C ASN A 280 -28.92 8.78 -9.94
N LEU A 281 -27.60 8.68 -10.02
CA LEU A 281 -26.67 9.63 -9.41
C LEU A 281 -26.32 10.74 -10.43
N PRO A 282 -26.57 12.03 -10.13
CA PRO A 282 -26.15 13.12 -11.01
C PRO A 282 -24.63 13.20 -11.05
N PHE A 283 -24.03 12.83 -12.18
CA PHE A 283 -22.60 12.55 -12.26
C PHE A 283 -21.92 13.23 -13.44
N ILE A 284 -20.71 13.74 -13.19
CA ILE A 284 -19.82 14.33 -14.20
C ILE A 284 -18.44 13.71 -14.04
N PHE A 285 -17.90 13.16 -15.12
CA PHE A 285 -16.52 12.70 -15.18
C PHE A 285 -15.70 13.63 -16.07
N LYS A 286 -14.52 14.03 -15.59
CA LYS A 286 -13.57 14.91 -16.28
C LYS A 286 -12.19 14.27 -16.27
N THR A 287 -11.46 14.51 -17.35
CA THR A 287 -10.09 14.03 -17.52
C THR A 287 -9.19 15.24 -17.64
N LEU A 288 -8.13 15.28 -16.84
CA LEU A 288 -7.12 16.32 -16.91
C LEU A 288 -5.79 15.68 -17.29
N HIS A 289 -5.41 15.85 -18.56
CA HIS A 289 -4.12 15.42 -19.06
C HIS A 289 -3.08 16.49 -18.74
N SER A 290 -2.30 16.28 -17.69
CA SER A 290 -1.31 17.23 -17.21
C SER A 290 -0.22 16.48 -16.47
N GLU A 291 1.01 16.99 -16.57
CA GLU A 291 2.05 16.55 -15.65
C GLU A 291 1.63 16.96 -14.23
N ILE A 292 1.81 16.07 -13.28
CA ILE A 292 1.24 16.21 -11.93
C ILE A 292 1.81 17.42 -11.15
N ASN A 293 2.92 17.99 -11.63
CA ASN A 293 3.57 19.18 -11.10
C ASN A 293 3.04 20.49 -11.70
N GLU A 294 2.12 20.43 -12.67
CA GLU A 294 1.50 21.57 -13.36
C GLU A 294 0.04 21.77 -12.92
N VAL A 295 -0.35 21.22 -11.76
CA VAL A 295 -1.70 21.30 -11.21
C VAL A 295 -2.04 22.74 -10.81
N GLU A 296 -2.84 23.42 -11.63
CA GLU A 296 -3.34 24.77 -11.39
C GLU A 296 -4.85 24.81 -11.14
N LYS A 297 -5.31 25.74 -10.31
CA LYS A 297 -6.70 25.83 -9.87
C LYS A 297 -7.71 25.92 -11.02
N ASP A 298 -7.38 26.72 -12.02
CA ASP A 298 -8.30 27.06 -13.12
C ASP A 298 -8.57 25.87 -14.04
N MET A 299 -7.74 24.82 -13.99
CA MET A 299 -7.89 23.59 -14.76
C MET A 299 -9.05 22.71 -14.29
N PHE A 300 -9.53 22.88 -13.04
CA PHE A 300 -10.48 21.98 -12.41
C PHE A 300 -11.94 22.42 -12.52
N GLU A 301 -12.22 23.56 -13.16
CA GLU A 301 -13.60 24.05 -13.38
C GLU A 301 -14.42 24.01 -12.08
N LEU A 302 -13.86 24.56 -10.98
CA LEU A 302 -14.49 24.53 -9.66
C LEU A 302 -15.77 25.37 -9.65
N GLU A 303 -16.83 24.83 -9.07
CA GLU A 303 -18.13 25.51 -9.00
C GLU A 303 -18.46 25.95 -7.56
N ALA A 304 -19.27 27.00 -7.44
CA ALA A 304 -19.67 27.51 -6.14
C ALA A 304 -20.46 26.44 -5.35
N GLY A 305 -20.12 26.26 -4.07
CA GLY A 305 -20.78 25.32 -3.18
C GLY A 305 -20.32 23.86 -3.33
N GLU A 306 -19.30 23.58 -4.13
CA GLU A 306 -18.67 22.26 -4.20
C GLU A 306 -17.80 21.97 -2.98
N ALA A 307 -18.03 20.83 -2.33
CA ALA A 307 -17.07 20.25 -1.41
C ALA A 307 -15.98 19.54 -2.22
N VAL A 308 -14.80 20.17 -2.33
CA VAL A 308 -13.66 19.63 -3.07
C VAL A 308 -12.89 18.64 -2.21
N ILE A 309 -12.73 17.41 -2.69
CA ILE A 309 -12.01 16.33 -2.04
C ILE A 309 -10.82 15.93 -2.91
N VAL A 310 -9.61 16.01 -2.38
CA VAL A 310 -8.39 15.59 -3.09
C VAL A 310 -7.96 14.22 -2.58
N TYR A 311 -7.71 13.29 -3.49
CA TYR A 311 -7.32 11.91 -3.18
C TYR A 311 -5.94 11.62 -3.79
N LEU A 312 -5.01 11.15 -2.95
CA LEU A 312 -3.64 10.82 -3.31
C LEU A 312 -3.31 9.41 -2.80
N VAL A 313 -2.99 8.47 -3.68
CA VAL A 313 -2.67 7.07 -3.32
C VAL A 313 -1.33 6.65 -3.88
N SER A 314 -0.35 6.51 -2.98
CA SER A 314 1.05 6.26 -3.29
C SER A 314 1.58 7.23 -4.34
N THR A 315 1.03 8.45 -4.38
CA THR A 315 1.30 9.42 -5.44
C THR A 315 2.59 10.17 -5.10
N LEU A 316 2.77 10.56 -3.85
CA LEU A 316 3.94 11.31 -3.41
C LEU A 316 5.20 10.45 -3.49
N THR A 317 5.08 9.15 -3.16
CA THR A 317 6.17 8.19 -3.37
C THR A 317 6.51 8.01 -4.85
N CYS A 318 5.54 8.06 -5.78
CA CYS A 318 5.85 7.99 -7.22
C CYS A 318 6.56 9.25 -7.75
N LEU A 319 6.30 10.42 -7.16
CA LEU A 319 6.91 11.69 -7.55
C LEU A 319 8.21 11.99 -6.86
N SER A 320 8.66 11.04 -6.06
CA SER A 320 9.80 11.21 -5.19
C SER A 320 11.08 11.39 -6.01
N ALA A 321 11.10 10.97 -7.28
CA ALA A 321 12.18 11.26 -8.22
C ALA A 321 12.45 12.75 -8.51
N CYS A 322 11.54 13.65 -8.13
CA CYS A 322 11.77 15.09 -8.22
C CYS A 322 11.01 15.82 -7.08
N PRO A 323 11.69 16.19 -5.98
CA PRO A 323 11.11 16.92 -4.86
C PRO A 323 10.38 18.21 -5.26
N LYS A 324 10.88 18.89 -6.31
CA LYS A 324 10.23 20.09 -6.87
C LYS A 324 8.82 19.80 -7.38
N ASN A 325 8.58 18.61 -7.91
CA ASN A 325 7.26 18.19 -8.38
C ASN A 325 6.28 18.03 -7.20
N ILE A 326 6.76 17.52 -6.07
CA ILE A 326 5.94 17.36 -4.86
C ILE A 326 5.59 18.74 -4.27
N GLU A 327 6.56 19.64 -4.17
CA GLU A 327 6.28 21.02 -3.73
C GLU A 327 5.26 21.73 -4.64
N ALA A 328 5.45 21.67 -5.96
CA ALA A 328 4.54 22.26 -6.92
C ALA A 328 3.12 21.68 -6.79
N LEU A 329 3.01 20.35 -6.71
CA LEU A 329 1.74 19.66 -6.51
C LEU A 329 1.04 20.10 -5.23
N ILE A 330 1.73 20.14 -4.09
CA ILE A 330 1.11 20.54 -2.81
C ILE A 330 0.66 22.01 -2.84
N LYS A 331 1.42 22.90 -3.50
CA LYS A 331 0.99 24.30 -3.74
C LYS A 331 -0.27 24.35 -4.60
N GLY A 332 -0.30 23.59 -5.70
CA GLY A 332 -1.46 23.45 -6.58
C GLY A 332 -2.70 22.99 -5.80
N ILE A 333 -2.57 21.90 -5.04
CA ILE A 333 -3.63 21.37 -4.18
C ILE A 333 -4.10 22.42 -3.17
N LYS A 334 -3.18 23.13 -2.51
CA LYS A 334 -3.56 24.20 -1.57
C LYS A 334 -4.39 25.29 -2.24
N ASN A 335 -4.05 25.66 -3.47
CA ASN A 335 -4.77 26.70 -4.22
C ASN A 335 -6.20 26.27 -4.61
N LEU A 336 -6.47 24.96 -4.68
CA LEU A 336 -7.84 24.43 -4.82
C LEU A 336 -8.70 24.69 -3.57
N ASN A 337 -8.07 24.98 -2.42
CA ASN A 337 -8.71 25.10 -1.12
C ASN A 337 -9.64 23.91 -0.81
N PRO A 338 -9.10 22.67 -0.77
CA PRO A 338 -9.90 21.47 -0.61
C PRO A 338 -10.56 21.44 0.78
N HIS A 339 -11.81 20.98 0.80
CA HIS A 339 -12.55 20.66 2.02
C HIS A 339 -11.87 19.51 2.78
N LEU A 340 -11.35 18.54 2.03
CA LEU A 340 -10.62 17.40 2.55
C LEU A 340 -9.55 16.94 1.57
N MET A 341 -8.38 16.60 2.11
CA MET A 341 -7.32 15.90 1.41
C MET A 341 -7.09 14.56 2.11
N VAL A 342 -7.14 13.46 1.36
CA VAL A 342 -6.77 12.13 1.87
C VAL A 342 -5.50 11.68 1.15
N VAL A 343 -4.49 11.31 1.94
CA VAL A 343 -3.20 10.85 1.44
C VAL A 343 -2.95 9.46 1.97
N ASP A 344 -2.65 8.52 1.08
CA ASP A 344 -2.32 7.14 1.39
C ASP A 344 -0.91 6.85 0.89
N GLU A 345 0.06 6.62 1.78
CA GLU A 345 1.49 6.47 1.42
C GLU A 345 2.16 5.31 2.16
N VAL A 346 3.31 4.87 1.66
CA VAL A 346 4.13 3.84 2.31
C VAL A 346 4.85 4.42 3.54
N GLU A 347 4.67 3.79 4.70
CA GLU A 347 5.28 4.20 5.98
C GLU A 347 6.64 3.53 6.19
N ALA A 348 7.71 4.10 5.61
CA ALA A 348 9.08 3.63 5.78
C ALA A 348 10.09 4.78 5.77
N ASN A 349 11.23 4.67 6.45
CA ASN A 349 12.30 5.68 6.41
C ASN A 349 13.40 5.27 5.43
N ILE A 350 13.09 5.32 4.13
CA ILE A 350 14.03 4.96 3.06
C ILE A 350 14.74 6.22 2.51
N ASN A 351 14.31 7.41 2.93
CA ASN A 351 14.87 8.70 2.52
C ASN A 351 16.12 9.16 3.29
N GLY A 352 16.63 8.36 4.23
CA GLY A 352 17.81 8.74 5.04
C GLY A 352 19.13 8.64 4.28
N SER A 353 20.18 9.31 4.73
CA SER A 353 21.52 9.27 4.10
C SER A 353 22.35 8.02 4.42
N ASP A 354 22.00 7.29 5.48
CA ASP A 354 22.71 6.06 5.88
C ASP A 354 22.21 4.82 5.12
N PHE A 355 23.08 4.21 4.30
CA PHE A 355 22.75 3.05 3.47
C PHE A 355 22.21 1.86 4.27
N VAL A 356 22.89 1.51 5.38
CA VAL A 356 22.51 0.32 6.17
C VAL A 356 21.12 0.48 6.77
N ASN A 357 20.79 1.67 7.26
CA ASN A 357 19.46 1.98 7.77
C ASN A 357 18.40 1.94 6.67
N ARG A 358 18.67 2.53 5.49
CA ARG A 358 17.75 2.43 4.33
C ARG A 358 17.51 0.97 3.94
N PHE A 359 18.59 0.19 3.85
CA PHE A 359 18.56 -1.23 3.51
C PHE A 359 17.72 -2.02 4.51
N HIS A 360 17.94 -1.79 5.81
CA HIS A 360 17.13 -2.42 6.86
C HIS A 360 15.66 -2.03 6.75
N GLU A 361 15.32 -0.75 6.67
CA GLU A 361 13.93 -0.28 6.60
C GLU A 361 13.18 -0.87 5.40
N ALA A 362 13.82 -0.89 4.22
CA ALA A 362 13.26 -1.53 3.03
C ALA A 362 13.10 -3.04 3.19
N LEU A 363 14.09 -3.73 3.77
CA LEU A 363 14.04 -5.18 3.97
C LEU A 363 12.92 -5.58 4.94
N PHE A 364 12.70 -4.81 6.01
CA PHE A 364 11.56 -5.03 6.92
C PHE A 364 10.23 -4.81 6.20
N LEU A 365 10.09 -3.70 5.46
CA LEU A 365 8.89 -3.41 4.68
C LEU A 365 8.59 -4.54 3.69
N CYS A 366 9.56 -4.94 2.87
CA CYS A 366 9.39 -6.02 1.92
C CYS A 366 9.07 -7.34 2.63
N SER A 367 9.76 -7.70 3.72
CA SER A 367 9.48 -8.96 4.45
C SER A 367 8.04 -9.04 4.94
N ALA A 368 7.52 -7.94 5.49
CA ALA A 368 6.12 -7.84 5.92
C ALA A 368 5.13 -8.01 4.76
N MET A 369 5.46 -7.46 3.59
CA MET A 369 4.65 -7.61 2.39
C MET A 369 4.73 -9.04 1.81
N PHE A 370 5.91 -9.65 1.76
CA PHE A 370 6.10 -11.05 1.34
C PHE A 370 5.37 -12.03 2.25
N ASP A 371 5.36 -11.79 3.56
CA ASP A 371 4.54 -12.56 4.51
C ASP A 371 3.03 -12.39 4.19
N SER A 372 2.58 -11.15 3.93
CA SER A 372 1.18 -10.90 3.58
C SER A 372 0.74 -11.60 2.29
N LEU A 373 1.62 -11.67 1.30
CA LEU A 373 1.38 -12.39 0.06
C LEU A 373 1.33 -13.90 0.31
N GLY A 374 2.20 -14.43 1.17
CA GLY A 374 2.21 -15.84 1.55
C GLY A 374 0.93 -16.27 2.28
N ASP A 375 0.39 -15.41 3.13
CA ASP A 375 -0.85 -15.68 3.89
C ASP A 375 -2.12 -15.45 3.07
N CYS A 376 -2.10 -14.54 2.09
CA CYS A 376 -3.29 -14.14 1.32
C CYS A 376 -3.43 -14.81 -0.04
N LEU A 377 -2.33 -15.30 -0.64
CA LEU A 377 -2.29 -15.79 -2.02
C LEU A 377 -1.65 -17.17 -2.12
N GLU A 378 -2.16 -17.97 -3.06
CA GLU A 378 -1.55 -19.24 -3.43
C GLU A 378 -0.16 -19.04 -4.04
N ARG A 379 0.68 -20.09 -4.00
CA ARG A 379 2.09 -19.99 -4.44
C ARG A 379 2.23 -19.68 -5.93
N ASP A 380 1.35 -20.25 -6.75
CA ASP A 380 1.33 -20.08 -8.20
C ASP A 380 0.45 -18.92 -8.67
N ASP A 381 -0.12 -18.13 -7.74
CA ASP A 381 -0.92 -16.96 -8.08
C ASP A 381 -0.08 -15.92 -8.83
N GLN A 382 -0.53 -15.57 -10.04
CA GLN A 382 0.16 -14.60 -10.90
C GLN A 382 0.30 -13.21 -10.25
N CYS A 383 -0.66 -12.82 -9.41
CA CYS A 383 -0.61 -11.57 -8.64
C CYS A 383 0.60 -11.54 -7.71
N ARG A 384 0.87 -12.66 -7.04
CA ARG A 384 2.00 -12.79 -6.14
C ARG A 384 3.31 -12.63 -6.88
N LYS A 385 3.49 -13.36 -7.99
CA LYS A 385 4.70 -13.28 -8.82
C LYS A 385 4.96 -11.86 -9.31
N ILE A 386 3.93 -11.19 -9.82
CA ILE A 386 4.06 -9.83 -10.35
C ILE A 386 4.46 -8.83 -9.26
N ILE A 387 3.87 -8.90 -8.07
CA ILE A 387 4.29 -8.01 -6.98
C ILE A 387 5.72 -8.33 -6.54
N GLU A 388 6.04 -9.61 -6.34
CA GLU A 388 7.36 -10.03 -5.85
C GLU A 388 8.48 -9.68 -6.85
N GLU A 389 8.23 -9.85 -8.15
CA GLU A 389 9.23 -9.66 -9.20
C GLU A 389 9.29 -8.23 -9.77
N VAL A 390 8.17 -7.51 -9.83
CA VAL A 390 8.13 -6.17 -10.44
C VAL A 390 8.07 -5.09 -9.38
N TYR A 391 7.00 -5.10 -8.58
CA TYR A 391 6.73 -4.00 -7.65
C TYR A 391 7.79 -3.86 -6.55
N PHE A 392 8.21 -4.96 -5.92
CA PHE A 392 9.26 -4.88 -4.90
C PHE A 392 10.65 -4.64 -5.49
N GLN A 393 10.93 -5.09 -6.71
CA GLN A 393 12.18 -4.74 -7.36
C GLN A 393 12.31 -3.23 -7.54
N GLU A 394 11.23 -2.50 -7.82
CA GLU A 394 11.28 -1.04 -7.86
C GLU A 394 11.64 -0.44 -6.50
N ILE A 395 11.02 -0.91 -5.41
CA ILE A 395 11.34 -0.45 -4.05
C ILE A 395 12.81 -0.71 -3.71
N ILE A 396 13.32 -1.90 -4.01
CA ILE A 396 14.70 -2.29 -3.70
C ILE A 396 15.67 -1.49 -4.56
N LYS A 397 15.49 -1.50 -5.88
CA LYS A 397 16.39 -0.84 -6.84
C LYS A 397 16.41 0.67 -6.64
N TYR A 398 15.26 1.34 -6.67
CA TYR A 398 15.21 2.80 -6.58
C TYR A 398 15.33 3.32 -5.14
N GLY A 399 14.81 2.59 -4.15
CA GLY A 399 14.87 3.01 -2.75
C GLY A 399 16.26 2.82 -2.13
N VAL A 400 16.89 1.66 -2.37
CA VAL A 400 18.10 1.27 -1.64
C VAL A 400 19.32 1.17 -2.53
N MET A 401 19.21 0.63 -3.73
CA MET A 401 20.36 0.25 -4.56
C MET A 401 20.81 1.31 -5.56
N ALA A 402 19.96 2.27 -5.88
CA ALA A 402 20.36 3.43 -6.66
C ALA A 402 21.37 4.28 -5.88
N ASP A 403 22.20 5.00 -6.61
CA ASP A 403 23.09 6.00 -6.04
C ASP A 403 22.30 7.01 -5.22
N ASP A 404 22.95 7.55 -4.19
CA ASP A 404 22.40 8.62 -3.37
C ASP A 404 22.43 9.92 -4.18
N ASP A 405 21.66 9.97 -5.26
CA ASP A 405 21.35 11.22 -5.92
C ASP A 405 20.39 11.98 -4.99
N GLU A 406 20.93 13.04 -4.39
CA GLU A 406 20.25 13.93 -3.43
C GLU A 406 18.95 14.55 -3.99
N ASN A 407 18.70 14.40 -5.30
CA ASN A 407 17.50 14.87 -5.96
C ASN A 407 16.31 13.90 -5.91
N PHE A 408 16.41 12.73 -5.26
CA PHE A 408 15.30 11.78 -5.13
C PHE A 408 14.80 11.74 -3.67
N MET A 409 13.60 12.26 -3.42
CA MET A 409 12.83 11.85 -2.24
C MET A 409 12.53 10.35 -2.36
N LYS A 410 12.42 9.63 -1.25
CA LYS A 410 12.02 8.20 -1.19
C LYS A 410 10.86 8.05 -0.21
N CYS A 411 10.48 6.83 0.16
CA CYS A 411 9.49 6.62 1.21
C CYS A 411 9.91 7.35 2.50
N CYS A 412 8.94 8.07 3.08
CA CYS A 412 9.11 8.86 4.29
C CYS A 412 8.09 8.44 5.35
N LYS A 413 8.47 8.54 6.63
CA LYS A 413 7.56 8.32 7.77
C LYS A 413 6.60 9.49 7.96
N ILE A 414 5.51 9.24 8.66
CA ILE A 414 4.47 10.23 8.98
C ILE A 414 5.01 11.56 9.53
N ASP A 415 6.03 11.54 10.38
CA ASP A 415 6.54 12.77 11.01
C ASP A 415 7.15 13.71 9.96
N PHE A 416 7.81 13.17 8.93
CA PHE A 416 8.27 13.96 7.79
C PHE A 416 7.10 14.60 7.04
N TRP A 417 6.06 13.82 6.73
CA TRP A 417 4.90 14.32 5.99
C TRP A 417 4.15 15.40 6.76
N ARG A 418 4.00 15.26 8.08
CA ARG A 418 3.42 16.29 8.95
C ARG A 418 4.18 17.60 8.86
N GLU A 419 5.49 17.54 9.03
CA GLU A 419 6.35 18.72 8.93
C GLU A 419 6.31 19.33 7.53
N TYR A 420 6.26 18.49 6.49
CA TYR A 420 6.19 18.93 5.11
C TYR A 420 4.87 19.66 4.83
N PHE A 421 3.73 19.06 5.16
CA PHE A 421 2.40 19.65 4.97
C PHE A 421 2.18 20.91 5.81
N ALA A 422 2.72 20.95 7.04
CA ALA A 422 2.62 22.11 7.90
C ALA A 422 3.24 23.38 7.29
N ARG A 423 4.31 23.26 6.48
CA ARG A 423 4.92 24.39 5.74
C ARG A 423 3.95 25.04 4.76
N PHE A 424 2.96 24.27 4.28
CA PHE A 424 1.91 24.75 3.39
C PHE A 424 0.63 25.12 4.15
N GLY A 425 0.60 25.04 5.49
CA GLY A 425 -0.61 25.30 6.28
C GLY A 425 -1.70 24.24 6.12
N ILE A 426 -1.33 23.04 5.64
CA ILE A 426 -2.21 21.87 5.61
C ILE A 426 -2.05 21.17 6.96
N VAL A 427 -3.18 21.00 7.67
CA VAL A 427 -3.17 20.45 9.03
C VAL A 427 -3.88 19.10 9.08
N GLU A 428 -3.33 18.21 9.89
CA GLU A 428 -3.89 16.88 10.14
C GLU A 428 -5.22 16.98 10.91
N THR A 429 -6.22 16.25 10.44
CA THR A 429 -7.56 16.15 11.01
C THR A 429 -7.82 14.74 11.51
N GLU A 430 -8.59 14.61 12.58
CA GLU A 430 -8.85 13.33 13.23
C GLU A 430 -9.58 12.37 12.29
N LEU A 431 -9.07 11.14 12.14
CA LEU A 431 -9.82 10.07 11.51
C LEU A 431 -11.06 9.74 12.34
N SER A 432 -12.18 9.48 11.66
CA SER A 432 -13.43 9.23 12.37
C SER A 432 -13.39 7.85 13.05
N GLN A 433 -14.06 7.74 14.20
CA GLN A 433 -14.24 6.45 14.88
C GLN A 433 -14.90 5.39 13.97
N PRO A 434 -15.89 5.73 13.13
CA PRO A 434 -16.40 4.82 12.10
C PRO A 434 -15.33 4.31 11.14
N SER A 435 -14.37 5.13 10.69
CA SER A 435 -13.29 4.68 9.80
C SER A 435 -12.41 3.63 10.46
N MET A 436 -12.00 3.84 11.71
CA MET A 436 -11.21 2.87 12.47
C MET A 436 -11.99 1.57 12.75
N HIS A 437 -13.29 1.71 13.02
CA HIS A 437 -14.16 0.56 13.21
C HIS A 437 -14.29 -0.26 11.92
N GLN A 438 -14.53 0.40 10.77
CA GLN A 438 -14.58 -0.24 9.44
C GLN A 438 -13.29 -1.01 9.14
N ALA A 439 -12.12 -0.40 9.35
CA ALA A 439 -10.84 -1.05 9.19
C ALA A 439 -10.69 -2.30 10.07
N SER A 440 -11.12 -2.21 11.33
CA SER A 440 -11.05 -3.31 12.29
C SER A 440 -12.00 -4.46 11.94
N LEU A 441 -13.21 -4.14 11.44
CA LEU A 441 -14.18 -5.13 10.96
C LEU A 441 -13.62 -5.91 9.76
N LEU A 442 -13.04 -5.20 8.79
CA LEU A 442 -12.43 -5.81 7.60
C LEU A 442 -11.34 -6.82 7.95
N ILE A 443 -10.48 -6.51 8.92
CA ILE A 443 -9.44 -7.43 9.41
C ILE A 443 -10.07 -8.64 10.09
N ARG A 444 -11.08 -8.42 10.94
CA ARG A 444 -11.72 -9.50 11.70
C ARG A 444 -12.47 -10.47 10.79
N ASP A 445 -13.16 -9.94 9.78
CA ASP A 445 -14.04 -10.72 8.91
C ASP A 445 -13.25 -11.41 7.78
N THR A 446 -11.95 -11.12 7.63
CA THR A 446 -11.06 -11.72 6.62
C THR A 446 -9.94 -12.54 7.28
N PRO A 447 -10.06 -13.89 7.36
CA PRO A 447 -9.13 -14.71 8.14
C PRO A 447 -7.64 -14.58 7.75
N CYS A 448 -7.34 -14.44 6.46
CA CYS A 448 -5.95 -14.25 6.00
C CYS A 448 -5.37 -12.88 6.37
N TRP A 449 -6.17 -11.93 6.85
CA TRP A 449 -5.71 -10.61 7.29
C TRP A 449 -5.46 -10.53 8.80
N ARG A 450 -5.53 -11.65 9.53
CA ARG A 450 -5.34 -11.70 10.99
C ARG A 450 -4.03 -11.10 11.50
N SER A 451 -3.00 -11.08 10.66
CA SER A 451 -1.67 -10.55 10.95
C SER A 451 -1.59 -9.03 10.77
N CYS A 452 -2.64 -8.41 10.23
CA CYS A 452 -2.75 -6.96 10.12
C CYS A 452 -2.83 -6.30 11.50
N THR A 453 -2.14 -5.18 11.64
CA THR A 453 -2.13 -4.37 12.85
C THR A 453 -2.54 -2.96 12.50
N LEU A 454 -3.52 -2.44 13.25
CA LEU A 454 -3.98 -1.06 13.14
C LEU A 454 -3.53 -0.28 14.36
N ARG A 455 -2.91 0.88 14.14
CA ARG A 455 -2.52 1.78 15.22
C ARG A 455 -2.79 3.22 14.84
N MET A 456 -3.25 4.00 15.81
CA MET A 456 -3.27 5.45 15.67
C MET A 456 -1.88 5.99 15.99
N ASN A 457 -1.40 6.89 15.14
CA ASN A 457 -0.26 7.75 15.43
C ASN A 457 -0.75 9.18 15.24
N GLY A 458 -0.88 9.94 16.32
CA GLY A 458 -1.56 11.24 16.27
C GLY A 458 -2.99 11.08 15.78
N LYS A 459 -3.32 11.73 14.66
CA LYS A 459 -4.63 11.67 14.01
C LYS A 459 -4.64 10.79 12.74
N CYS A 460 -3.52 10.13 12.43
CA CYS A 460 -3.36 9.21 11.31
C CYS A 460 -3.51 7.76 11.73
N MET A 461 -3.92 6.94 10.76
CA MET A 461 -3.95 5.49 10.90
C MET A 461 -2.70 4.91 10.24
N LEU A 462 -2.01 4.05 10.99
CA LEU A 462 -0.93 3.22 10.52
C LEU A 462 -1.42 1.79 10.40
N LEU A 463 -1.27 1.23 9.22
CA LEU A 463 -1.53 -0.17 8.93
C LEU A 463 -0.20 -0.90 8.75
N GLY A 464 -0.08 -2.04 9.42
CA GLY A 464 1.10 -2.88 9.36
C GLY A 464 0.78 -4.37 9.34
N TRP A 465 1.80 -5.19 9.16
CA TRP A 465 1.72 -6.64 9.17
C TRP A 465 2.74 -7.21 10.15
N ASN A 466 2.30 -8.06 11.09
CA ASN A 466 3.12 -8.56 12.20
C ASN A 466 3.84 -7.43 12.98
N GLY A 467 3.21 -6.25 13.06
CA GLY A 467 3.75 -5.07 13.73
C GLY A 467 4.75 -4.25 12.91
N THR A 468 5.09 -4.65 11.69
CA THR A 468 5.86 -3.84 10.73
C THR A 468 4.93 -2.94 9.94
N ARG A 469 5.23 -1.64 9.90
CA ARG A 469 4.37 -0.61 9.32
C ARG A 469 4.53 -0.62 7.79
N CYS A 470 3.42 -0.55 7.08
CA CYS A 470 3.40 -0.66 5.62
C CYS A 470 2.68 0.52 4.97
N VAL A 471 1.58 0.99 5.56
CA VAL A 471 0.71 1.99 4.94
C VAL A 471 0.27 3.06 5.95
N LEU A 472 0.23 4.31 5.50
CA LEU A 472 -0.14 5.51 6.23
C LEU A 472 -1.33 6.19 5.55
N CYS A 473 -2.43 6.40 6.30
CA CYS A 473 -3.54 7.24 5.86
C CYS A 473 -3.58 8.57 6.62
N LEU A 474 -3.40 9.65 5.89
CA LEU A 474 -3.36 11.05 6.32
C LEU A 474 -4.64 11.77 5.91
N ARG A 475 -5.20 12.54 6.84
CA ARG A 475 -6.38 13.38 6.63
C ARG A 475 -5.97 14.85 6.79
N GLY A 476 -6.00 15.64 5.73
CA GLY A 476 -5.63 17.06 5.74
C GLY A 476 -6.81 17.98 5.45
N SER A 477 -6.86 19.15 6.09
CA SER A 477 -7.76 20.24 5.70
C SER A 477 -7.01 21.57 5.59
N SER A 478 -7.48 22.47 4.72
CA SER A 478 -6.99 23.85 4.66
C SER A 478 -7.44 24.63 5.90
N GLN A 479 -6.56 25.46 6.46
CA GLN A 479 -6.86 26.20 7.70
C GLN A 479 -7.90 27.32 7.52
N ASN A 480 -8.28 27.65 6.28
CA ASN A 480 -9.23 28.72 5.97
C ASN A 480 -10.67 28.47 6.48
N ASP A 481 -11.03 27.24 6.87
CA ASP A 481 -12.38 26.89 7.33
C ASP A 481 -12.68 27.26 8.80
N ARG A 482 -11.72 27.84 9.55
CA ARG A 482 -11.98 28.28 10.93
C ARG A 482 -12.63 29.66 11.06
N ILE A 483 -12.78 30.42 9.98
CA ILE A 483 -13.40 31.75 10.02
C ILE A 483 -14.92 31.69 9.73
N SER A 484 -15.42 30.61 9.13
CA SER A 484 -16.85 30.45 8.79
C SER A 484 -17.72 29.79 9.87
N SER A 485 -17.14 29.47 11.04
CA SER A 485 -17.89 28.95 12.21
C SER A 485 -18.08 29.98 13.34
N LEU A 486 -17.83 31.26 13.05
CA LEU A 486 -17.99 32.37 13.98
C LEU A 486 -19.03 33.43 13.56
N PHE A 487 -19.89 33.13 12.58
CA PHE A 487 -21.06 33.96 12.26
C PHE A 487 -22.30 33.12 11.98
#